data_AF-A0A926U2B6-F1
#
_entry.id   AF-A0A926U2B6-F1
#
_cell.length_a   1.000
_cell.length_b   1.000
_cell.length_c   1.000
_cell.angle_alpha   90.00
_cell.angle_beta   90.00
_cell.angle_gamma   90.00
#
_symmetry.space_group_name_H-M   'P 1'
#
loop_
_entity.id
_entity.type
_entity.pdbx_description
1 polymer ?
#
loop_
_entity_poly.entity_id
_entity_poly.type
_entity_poly.pdbx_seq_one_letter_code
_entity_poly.pdbx_strand_id
1 'polypeptide(L)'
;MRFQIGNPLHLSPPSAYEDALLSALAFFRQQPRETQALNCLSMYLRQSESRVISELKYYAAQAGLDPQALLMLIHTNPAEAEALIAQALGDRNASP
;
A
#
# COMPACT_ATOMS: atom_id res chain seq x y z
N MET A 1 18.90 -1.34 -0.42
CA MET A 1 17.87 -0.47 -1.03
C MET A 1 17.26 0.41 0.04
N ARG A 2 16.92 1.67 -0.27
CA ARG A 2 16.28 2.61 0.68
C ARG A 2 14.96 3.06 0.09
N PHE A 3 13.88 2.93 0.86
CA PHE A 3 12.60 3.56 0.53
C PHE A 3 12.71 5.06 0.80
N GLN A 4 12.32 5.86 -0.17
CA GLN A 4 12.17 7.30 0.01
C GLN A 4 10.78 7.60 0.56
N ILE A 5 10.66 8.64 1.39
CA ILE A 5 9.34 9.12 1.82
C ILE A 5 8.58 9.55 0.57
N GLY A 6 7.40 8.97 0.36
CA GLY A 6 6.54 9.34 -0.76
C GLY A 6 5.90 10.72 -0.57
N ASN A 7 5.13 11.15 -1.56
CA ASN A 7 4.34 12.37 -1.44
C ASN A 7 3.36 12.27 -0.24
N PRO A 8 3.03 13.40 0.42
CA PRO A 8 2.01 13.42 1.46
C PRO A 8 0.70 12.79 0.97
N LEU A 9 0.06 12.01 1.84
CA LEU A 9 -1.23 11.41 1.53
C LEU A 9 -2.32 12.48 1.59
N HIS A 10 -2.95 12.76 0.45
CA HIS A 10 -4.15 13.57 0.38
C HIS A 10 -5.37 12.64 0.45
N LEU A 11 -5.87 12.42 1.67
CA LEU A 11 -6.97 11.49 1.92
C LEU A 11 -8.30 12.23 1.93
N SER A 12 -9.31 11.62 1.32
CA SER A 12 -10.71 11.99 1.59
C SER A 12 -11.01 11.77 3.07
N PRO A 13 -11.91 12.58 3.66
CA PRO A 13 -12.32 12.36 5.04
C PRO A 13 -12.94 10.97 5.21
N PRO A 14 -12.73 10.31 6.37
CA PRO A 14 -13.37 9.05 6.67
C PRO A 14 -14.89 9.25 6.85
N SER A 15 -15.65 8.15 6.86
CA SER A 15 -17.06 8.19 7.22
C SER A 15 -17.27 8.74 8.64
N ALA A 16 -18.46 9.29 8.90
CA ALA A 16 -18.75 10.07 10.10
C ALA A 16 -18.44 9.34 11.41
N TYR A 17 -18.68 8.03 11.47
CA TYR A 17 -18.41 7.24 12.68
C TYR A 17 -16.91 7.12 12.94
N GLU A 18 -16.13 6.75 11.93
CA GLU A 18 -14.68 6.64 11.98
C GLU A 18 -14.03 8.01 12.26
N ASP A 19 -14.58 9.10 11.74
CA ASP A 19 -14.13 10.47 12.03
C ASP A 19 -14.28 10.82 13.51
N ALA A 20 -15.43 10.46 14.10
CA ALA A 20 -15.70 10.64 15.53
C ALA A 20 -14.77 9.79 16.39
N LEU A 21 -14.55 8.52 16.01
CA LEU A 21 -13.59 7.63 16.69
C LEU A 21 -12.16 8.18 16.64
N LEU A 22 -11.73 8.69 15.48
CA LEU A 22 -10.41 9.30 15.33
C LEU A 22 -10.26 10.54 16.24
N SER A 23 -11.30 11.37 16.31
CA SER A 23 -11.33 12.54 17.18
C SER A 23 -11.23 12.16 18.67
N ALA A 24 -11.98 11.14 19.10
CA ALA A 24 -11.90 10.62 20.47
C ALA A 24 -10.51 10.03 20.78
N LEU A 25 -9.94 9.27 19.85
CA LEU A 25 -8.59 8.70 20.01
C LEU A 25 -7.53 9.80 20.16
N ALA A 26 -7.58 10.82 19.31
CA ALA A 26 -6.70 11.98 19.36
C ALA A 26 -6.78 12.70 20.71
N PHE A 27 -8.01 12.91 21.21
CA PHE A 27 -8.25 13.50 22.53
C PHE A 27 -7.62 12.67 23.66
N PHE A 28 -7.90 11.36 23.73
CA PHE A 28 -7.37 10.50 24.80
C PHE A 28 -5.85 10.34 24.75
N ARG A 29 -5.25 10.39 23.56
CA ARG A 29 -3.80 10.26 23.37
C ARG A 29 -3.06 11.59 23.43
N GLN A 30 -3.77 12.71 23.55
CA GLN A 30 -3.20 14.06 23.60
C GLN A 30 -2.27 14.33 22.41
N GLN A 31 -2.70 13.94 21.20
CA GLN A 31 -1.93 14.12 19.97
C GLN A 31 -2.83 14.65 18.84
N PRO A 32 -2.26 15.35 17.84
CA PRO A 32 -3.01 15.80 16.67
C PRO A 32 -3.70 14.64 15.94
N ARG A 33 -4.88 14.92 15.36
CA ARG A 33 -5.69 13.93 14.64
C ARG A 33 -4.91 13.31 13.49
N GLU A 34 -4.13 14.11 12.77
CA GLU A 34 -3.31 13.70 11.64
C GLU A 34 -2.22 12.72 12.09
N THR A 35 -1.61 12.97 13.26
CA THR A 35 -0.61 12.07 13.85
C THR A 35 -1.23 10.71 14.19
N GLN A 36 -2.41 10.72 14.82
CA GLN A 36 -3.13 9.48 15.13
C GLN A 36 -3.61 8.75 13.87
N ALA A 37 -4.06 9.46 12.84
CA ALA A 37 -4.43 8.85 11.56
C ALA A 37 -3.23 8.14 10.91
N LEU A 38 -2.07 8.80 10.88
CA LEU A 38 -0.82 8.19 10.40
C LEU A 38 -0.41 6.97 11.24
N ASN A 39 -0.57 7.04 12.57
CA ASN A 39 -0.28 5.91 13.45
C ASN A 39 -1.22 4.72 13.19
N CYS A 40 -2.52 4.96 13.04
CA CYS A 40 -3.52 3.95 12.70
C CYS A 40 -3.20 3.30 11.35
N LEU A 41 -2.90 4.10 10.32
CA LEU A 41 -2.50 3.59 9.01
C LEU A 41 -1.22 2.73 9.09
N SER A 42 -0.20 3.22 9.80
CA SER A 42 1.06 2.50 10.00
C SER A 42 0.84 1.17 10.71
N MET A 43 -0.03 1.13 11.72
CA MET A 43 -0.37 -0.09 12.44
C MET A 43 -1.10 -1.08 11.53
N TYR A 44 -2.09 -0.62 10.77
CA TYR A 44 -2.85 -1.45 9.83
C TYR A 44 -1.96 -2.06 8.75
N LEU A 45 -1.00 -1.29 8.20
CA LEU A 45 -0.03 -1.79 7.24
C LEU A 45 0.84 -2.91 7.82
N ARG A 46 1.33 -2.77 9.05
CA ARG A 46 2.10 -3.84 9.72
C ARG A 46 1.26 -5.09 9.98
N GLN A 47 0.01 -4.91 10.39
CA GLN A 47 -0.92 -6.04 10.60
C GLN A 47 -1.24 -6.77 9.29
N SER A 48 -1.24 -6.04 8.17
CA SER A 48 -1.55 -6.56 6.83
C SER A 48 -0.33 -7.05 6.07
N GLU A 49 0.89 -6.94 6.62
CA GLU A 49 2.15 -7.18 5.92
C GLU A 49 2.21 -8.56 5.26
N SER A 50 1.84 -9.62 5.99
CA SER A 50 1.91 -10.99 5.48
C SER A 50 1.05 -11.20 4.22
N ARG A 51 -0.15 -10.60 4.20
CA ARG A 51 -1.04 -10.62 3.05
C ARG A 51 -0.45 -9.84 1.88
N VAL A 52 -0.01 -8.61 2.11
CA VAL A 52 0.58 -7.73 1.07
C VAL A 52 1.82 -8.38 0.44
N ILE A 53 2.71 -8.95 1.25
CA ILE A 53 3.89 -9.67 0.76
C ILE A 53 3.51 -10.92 -0.04
N SER A 54 2.44 -11.63 0.33
CA SER A 54 1.97 -12.80 -0.41
C SER A 54 1.45 -12.41 -1.80
N GLU A 55 0.68 -11.32 -1.89
CA GLU A 55 0.20 -10.76 -3.16
C GLU A 55 1.39 -10.29 -4.02
N LEU A 56 2.36 -9.58 -3.43
CA LEU A 56 3.60 -9.18 -4.12
C LEU A 56 4.35 -10.37 -4.69
N LYS A 57 4.52 -11.46 -3.93
CA LYS A 57 5.17 -12.69 -4.41
C LYS A 57 4.45 -13.29 -5.60
N TYR A 58 3.12 -13.33 -5.56
CA TYR A 58 2.32 -13.87 -6.65
C TYR A 58 2.52 -13.06 -7.93
N TYR A 59 2.32 -11.74 -7.87
CA TYR A 59 2.42 -10.88 -9.06
C TYR A 59 3.85 -10.75 -9.57
N ALA A 60 4.84 -10.70 -8.68
CA ALA A 60 6.25 -10.69 -9.07
C ALA A 60 6.63 -11.97 -9.82
N ALA A 61 6.15 -13.14 -9.38
CA ALA A 61 6.37 -14.39 -10.08
C ALA A 61 5.74 -14.41 -11.49
N GLN A 62 4.55 -13.82 -11.67
CA GLN A 62 3.96 -13.70 -13.01
C GLN A 62 4.80 -12.78 -13.91
N ALA A 63 5.26 -11.67 -13.33
CA ALA A 63 6.07 -10.65 -13.99
C ALA A 63 7.54 -11.04 -14.23
N GLY A 64 7.99 -12.20 -13.74
CA GLY A 64 9.42 -12.57 -13.77
C GLY A 64 10.31 -11.66 -12.92
N LEU A 65 9.75 -11.01 -11.89
CA LEU A 65 10.44 -10.09 -10.99
C LEU A 65 10.69 -10.72 -9.63
N ASP A 66 11.70 -10.19 -8.93
CA ASP A 66 11.83 -10.39 -7.49
C ASP A 66 10.75 -9.59 -6.73
N PRO A 67 10.14 -10.11 -5.65
CA PRO A 67 9.08 -9.40 -4.91
C PRO A 67 9.51 -8.04 -4.36
N GLN A 68 10.77 -7.89 -3.95
CA GLN A 68 11.31 -6.62 -3.48
C GLN A 68 11.47 -5.63 -4.63
N ALA A 69 11.87 -6.11 -5.82
CA ALA A 69 11.94 -5.29 -7.03
C ALA A 69 10.55 -4.78 -7.44
N LEU A 70 9.52 -5.65 -7.41
CA LEU A 70 8.15 -5.23 -7.69
C LEU A 70 7.64 -4.21 -6.67
N LEU A 71 7.89 -4.43 -5.37
CA LEU A 71 7.51 -3.48 -4.33
C LEU A 71 8.15 -2.10 -4.56
N MET A 72 9.43 -2.06 -4.93
CA MET A 72 10.06 -0.78 -5.25
C MET A 72 9.44 -0.14 -6.50
N LEU A 73 9.18 -0.92 -7.55
CA LEU A 73 8.59 -0.42 -8.78
C LEU A 73 7.22 0.20 -8.50
N ILE A 74 6.38 -0.46 -7.69
CA ILE A 74 5.09 0.11 -7.24
C ILE A 74 5.29 1.43 -6.50
N HIS A 75 6.31 1.51 -5.62
CA HIS A 75 6.59 2.71 -4.83
C HIS A 75 7.10 3.88 -5.68
N THR A 76 7.91 3.63 -6.71
CA THR A 76 8.55 4.67 -7.51
C THR A 76 7.82 5.00 -8.81
N ASN A 77 7.21 4.01 -9.45
CA ASN A 77 6.51 4.14 -10.73
C ASN A 77 5.32 3.14 -10.83
N PRO A 78 4.19 3.44 -10.16
CA PRO A 78 3.05 2.52 -10.11
C PRO A 78 2.43 2.23 -11.48
N ALA A 79 2.47 3.19 -12.42
CA ALA A 79 1.93 3.00 -13.77
C ALA A 79 2.75 1.97 -14.57
N GLU A 80 4.07 1.96 -14.42
CA GLU A 80 4.93 0.94 -15.03
C GLU A 80 4.72 -0.44 -14.40
N ALA A 81 4.57 -0.51 -13.06
CA ALA A 81 4.21 -1.75 -12.39
C ALA A 81 2.89 -2.33 -12.89
N GLU A 82 1.87 -1.49 -13.06
CA GLU A 82 0.56 -1.88 -13.58
C GLU A 82 0.65 -2.43 -15.00
N ALA A 83 1.33 -1.73 -15.91
CA ALA A 83 1.52 -2.18 -17.28
C ALA A 83 2.25 -3.53 -17.36
N LEU A 84 3.29 -3.72 -16.55
CA LEU A 84 4.10 -4.94 -16.51
C LEU A 84 3.28 -6.13 -15.98
N ILE A 85 2.52 -5.93 -14.90
CA ILE A 85 1.63 -6.96 -14.37
C ILE A 85 0.53 -7.31 -15.39
N ALA A 86 -0.08 -6.31 -16.03
CA ALA A 86 -1.13 -6.52 -17.03
C ALA A 86 -0.61 -7.33 -18.23
N GLN A 87 0.60 -7.01 -18.73
CA GLN A 87 1.25 -7.76 -19.80
C GLN A 87 1.50 -9.21 -19.40
N ALA A 88 2.11 -9.44 -18.23
CA ALA A 88 2.41 -10.78 -17.73
C ALA A 88 1.16 -11.67 -17.56
N LEU A 89 0.04 -11.07 -17.15
CA LEU A 89 -1.24 -11.78 -17.03
C LEU A 89 -1.93 -12.00 -18.39
N GLY A 90 -1.74 -11.08 -19.34
CA GLY A 90 -2.25 -11.18 -20.72
C GLY A 90 -1.54 -12.25 -21.55
N ASP A 91 -0.21 -12.32 -21.47
CA ASP A 91 0.62 -13.30 -22.19
C ASP A 91 0.31 -14.75 -21.77
N ARG A 92 -0.18 -14.93 -20.55
CA ARG A 92 -0.61 -16.23 -20.03
C ARG A 92 -1.93 -16.72 -20.65
N ASN A 93 -2.82 -15.82 -21.07
CA ASN A 93 -4.05 -16.16 -21.81
C ASN A 93 -3.82 -16.38 -23.31
N ALA A 94 -2.62 -16.07 -23.80
CA ALA A 94 -2.22 -16.22 -25.20
C ALA A 94 -1.34 -17.46 -25.46
N SER A 95 -1.01 -18.24 -24.42
CA SER A 95 -0.29 -19.51 -24.56
C SER A 95 -1.28 -20.67 -24.73
N PRO A 96 -1.15 -21.51 -25.79
CA PRO A 96 -2.06 -22.62 -26.10
C PRO A 96 -1.98 -23.79 -25.11
#